data_AF-A0A0C6E2P6-F1
#
_entry.id   AF-A0A0C6E2P6-F1
#
_cell.length_a   1.000
_cell.length_b   1.000
_cell.length_c   1.000
_cell.angle_alpha   90.00
_cell.angle_beta   90.00
_cell.angle_gamma   90.00
#
_symmetry.space_group_name_H-M   'P 1'
#
loop_
_entity.id
_entity.type
_entity.pdbx_description
1 polymer ?
#
loop_
_entity_poly.entity_id
_entity_poly.type
_entity_poly.pdbx_seq_one_letter_code
_entity_poly.pdbx_strand_id
1 'polypeptide(L)'
;MTTAQKWIGVLLSLVLVGVSAFNTVLLLDQKDQLETAQGQISSLQSQLSQAGADISSLKSQLTTVNGHLATLDGQVAELLKLSTAQVDAIASVMASVVYIEVDYYDPSTGERGTVSGSGTIMDSRGYILTNRHVVENATHVTVILPNKQVYNAEDFWTDDFMDVAVVKIDADGLQAASFGDPATLKVGDTVVALGYPLGISPTDGGMTVTAGIVSNLENWFFIDGTPYFDVIQTDAAINPGNSGGPMINLQGQIIGINSAGILDAQNMGFAINMATAKHIYESLVADGSYHHPYLGIDIDDYYDNIPGFPGAEASTGVEVLDVESGSVAALAGLRDGDVIYQFNGQVVTSFSDLLRFLWRMNAGDTVVLVTERNGVERTITITLDERPSNFYYI
;
A
#
# COMPACT_ATOMS: atom_id res chain seq x y z
N MET A 1 -122.23 22.83 33.50
CA MET A 1 -120.99 23.62 33.28
C MET A 1 -121.36 24.92 32.58
N THR A 2 -121.23 26.03 33.29
CA THR A 2 -121.61 27.37 32.80
C THR A 2 -120.55 27.93 31.86
N THR A 3 -120.94 28.86 31.00
CA THR A 3 -120.10 29.42 29.91
C THR A 3 -118.73 29.89 30.39
N ALA A 4 -118.66 30.50 31.57
CA ALA A 4 -117.41 30.97 32.17
C ALA A 4 -116.40 29.85 32.51
N GLN A 5 -116.87 28.70 33.02
CA GLN A 5 -115.98 27.57 33.32
C GLN A 5 -115.39 26.96 32.04
N LYS A 6 -116.11 26.98 30.91
CA LYS A 6 -115.57 26.57 29.60
C LYS A 6 -114.49 27.54 29.10
N TRP A 7 -114.72 28.84 29.22
CA TRP A 7 -113.76 29.87 28.83
C TRP A 7 -112.47 29.86 29.67
N ILE A 8 -112.57 29.62 30.98
CA ILE A 8 -111.39 29.45 31.85
C ILE A 8 -110.59 28.20 31.45
N GLY A 9 -111.27 27.08 31.17
CA GLY A 9 -110.62 25.87 30.65
C GLY A 9 -109.89 26.11 29.33
N VAL A 10 -110.50 26.86 28.41
CA VAL A 10 -109.86 27.26 27.13
C VAL A 10 -108.65 28.17 27.36
N LEU A 11 -108.75 29.18 28.22
CA LEU A 11 -107.65 30.09 28.55
C LEU A 11 -106.45 29.37 29.18
N LEU A 12 -106.70 28.50 30.18
CA LEU A 12 -105.63 27.70 30.79
C LEU A 12 -104.98 26.76 29.77
N SER A 13 -105.77 26.17 28.87
CA SER A 13 -105.26 25.32 27.79
C SER A 13 -104.38 26.12 26.82
N LEU A 14 -104.78 27.33 26.45
CA LEU A 14 -104.00 28.22 25.57
C LEU A 14 -102.67 28.65 26.20
N VAL A 15 -102.65 28.94 27.51
CA VAL A 15 -101.41 29.26 28.24
C VAL A 15 -100.49 28.05 28.29
N LEU A 16 -101.02 26.86 28.60
CA LEU A 16 -100.25 25.62 28.60
C LEU A 16 -99.66 25.31 27.21
N VAL A 17 -100.43 25.50 26.14
CA VAL A 17 -99.95 25.35 24.75
C VAL A 17 -98.87 26.39 24.44
N GLY A 18 -99.05 27.63 24.88
CA GLY A 18 -98.06 28.71 24.69
C GLY A 18 -96.73 28.44 25.39
N VAL A 19 -96.76 28.02 26.67
CA VAL A 19 -95.55 27.64 27.43
C VAL A 19 -94.89 26.40 26.81
N SER A 20 -95.69 25.41 26.41
CA SER A 20 -95.18 24.22 25.71
C SER A 20 -94.50 24.59 24.39
N ALA A 21 -95.11 25.47 23.58
CA ALA A 21 -94.54 25.92 22.31
C ALA A 21 -93.25 26.72 22.52
N PHE A 22 -93.21 27.63 23.50
CA PHE A 22 -92.01 28.40 23.82
C PHE A 22 -90.85 27.50 24.29
N ASN A 23 -91.13 26.56 25.21
CA ASN A 23 -90.13 25.56 25.63
C ASN A 23 -89.65 24.71 24.45
N THR A 24 -90.54 24.36 23.51
CA THR A 24 -90.17 23.59 22.31
C THR A 24 -89.21 24.39 21.42
N VAL A 25 -89.47 25.68 21.19
CA VAL A 25 -88.59 26.54 20.39
C VAL A 25 -87.22 26.71 21.06
N LEU A 26 -87.18 26.94 22.37
CA LEU A 26 -85.92 27.05 23.12
C LEU A 26 -85.11 25.74 23.06
N LEU A 27 -85.77 24.59 23.18
CA LEU A 27 -85.14 23.28 23.07
C LEU A 27 -84.61 23.01 21.65
N LEU A 28 -85.29 23.50 20.61
CA LEU A 28 -84.83 23.40 19.22
C LEU A 28 -83.57 24.26 18.99
N ASP A 29 -83.55 25.51 19.46
CA ASP A 29 -82.35 26.37 19.36
C ASP A 29 -81.15 25.78 20.12
N GLN A 30 -81.37 25.26 21.33
CA GLN A 30 -80.34 24.55 22.09
C GLN A 30 -79.84 23.29 21.37
N LYS A 31 -80.73 22.57 20.69
CA LYS A 31 -80.36 21.40 19.89
C LYS A 31 -79.48 21.78 18.70
N ASP A 32 -79.85 22.82 17.94
CA ASP A 32 -79.07 23.29 16.78
C ASP A 32 -77.66 23.77 17.20
N GLN A 33 -77.56 24.47 18.34
CA GLN A 33 -76.26 24.87 18.90
C GLN A 33 -75.42 23.65 19.30
N LEU A 34 -76.04 22.62 19.89
CA LEU A 34 -75.36 21.41 20.32
C LEU A 34 -74.89 20.57 19.13
N GLU A 35 -75.68 20.47 18.06
CA GLU A 35 -75.28 19.82 16.80
C GLU A 35 -74.11 20.56 16.13
N THR A 36 -74.13 21.91 16.13
CA THR A 36 -73.02 22.73 15.63
C THR A 36 -71.73 22.50 16.43
N ALA A 37 -71.83 22.50 17.77
CA ALA A 37 -70.69 22.24 18.66
C ALA A 37 -70.14 20.82 18.47
N GLN A 38 -71.01 19.81 18.30
CA GLN A 38 -70.59 18.43 18.00
C GLN A 38 -69.83 18.33 16.66
N GLY A 39 -70.27 19.06 15.63
CA GLY A 39 -69.57 19.16 14.35
C GLY A 39 -68.17 19.77 14.49
N GLN A 40 -68.04 20.86 15.26
CA GLN A 40 -66.75 21.48 15.56
C GLN A 40 -65.81 20.54 16.33
N ILE A 41 -66.33 19.84 17.35
CA ILE A 41 -65.56 18.84 18.12
C ILE A 41 -65.06 17.72 17.20
N SER A 42 -65.91 17.21 16.32
CA SER A 42 -65.54 16.14 15.37
C SER A 42 -64.44 16.61 14.41
N SER A 43 -64.53 17.86 13.93
CA SER A 43 -63.50 18.48 13.09
C SER A 43 -62.16 18.62 13.84
N LEU A 44 -62.20 19.12 15.09
CA LEU A 44 -61.00 19.24 15.93
C LEU A 44 -60.37 17.87 16.25
N GLN A 45 -61.18 16.84 16.49
CA GLN A 45 -60.70 15.47 16.69
C GLN A 45 -59.98 14.93 15.45
N SER A 46 -60.52 15.18 14.25
CA SER A 46 -59.87 14.83 12.99
C SER A 46 -58.54 15.56 12.81
N GLN A 47 -58.52 16.88 13.05
CA GLN A 47 -57.29 17.68 12.99
C GLN A 47 -56.23 17.19 13.98
N LEU A 48 -56.62 16.84 15.21
CA LEU A 48 -55.71 16.31 16.23
C LEU A 48 -55.14 14.95 15.81
N SER A 49 -55.96 14.07 15.23
CA SER A 49 -55.49 12.79 14.69
C SER A 49 -54.49 12.99 13.55
N GLN A 50 -54.76 13.92 12.63
CA GLN A 50 -53.84 14.25 11.54
C GLN A 50 -52.52 14.80 12.07
N ALA A 51 -52.57 15.74 13.02
CA ALA A 51 -51.37 16.28 13.66
C ALA A 51 -50.54 15.18 14.37
N GLY A 52 -51.20 14.19 14.98
CA GLY A 52 -50.52 13.03 15.58
C GLY A 52 -49.81 12.16 14.53
N ALA A 53 -50.42 11.95 13.37
CA ALA A 53 -49.80 11.24 12.25
C ALA A 53 -48.60 12.01 11.68
N ASP A 54 -48.73 13.32 11.50
CA ASP A 54 -47.67 14.19 11.00
C ASP A 54 -46.47 14.22 11.96
N ILE A 55 -46.70 14.31 13.28
CA ILE A 55 -45.64 14.23 14.30
C ILE A 55 -44.91 12.89 14.23
N SER A 56 -45.65 11.79 14.03
CA SER A 56 -45.06 10.45 13.92
C SER A 56 -44.19 10.33 12.66
N SER A 57 -44.65 10.90 11.54
CA SER A 57 -43.89 11.00 10.29
C SER A 57 -42.61 11.83 10.48
N LEU A 58 -42.71 13.02 11.08
CA LEU A 58 -41.56 13.88 11.36
C LEU A 58 -40.53 13.21 12.29
N LYS A 59 -40.97 12.46 13.30
CA LYS A 59 -40.07 11.68 14.17
C LYS A 59 -39.34 10.59 13.38
N SER A 60 -40.01 9.92 12.45
CA SER A 60 -39.38 8.93 11.57
C SER A 60 -38.34 9.60 10.68
N GLN A 61 -38.66 10.74 10.06
CA GLN A 61 -37.73 11.50 9.23
C GLN A 61 -36.50 11.96 10.04
N LEU A 62 -36.70 12.46 11.26
CA LEU A 62 -35.59 12.85 12.15
C LEU A 62 -34.68 11.68 12.48
N THR A 63 -35.23 10.49 12.69
CA THR A 63 -34.45 9.27 12.93
C THR A 63 -33.59 8.91 11.72
N THR A 64 -34.16 8.99 10.51
CA THR A 64 -33.41 8.78 9.26
C THR A 64 -32.29 9.80 9.10
N VAL A 65 -32.57 11.09 9.34
CA VAL A 65 -31.57 12.16 9.26
C VAL A 65 -30.43 11.94 10.25
N ASN A 66 -30.73 11.54 11.49
CA ASN A 66 -29.70 11.22 12.48
C ASN A 66 -28.85 10.01 12.06
N GLY A 67 -29.46 9.01 11.42
CA GLY A 67 -28.73 7.87 10.83
C GLY A 67 -27.77 8.30 9.72
N HIS A 68 -28.23 9.19 8.82
CA HIS A 68 -27.37 9.74 7.77
C HIS A 68 -26.21 10.57 8.34
N LEU A 69 -26.45 11.35 9.40
CA LEU A 69 -25.41 12.16 10.05
C LEU A 69 -24.29 11.27 10.63
N ALA A 70 -24.65 10.16 11.29
CA ALA A 70 -23.66 9.23 11.82
C ALA A 70 -22.81 8.56 10.72
N THR A 71 -23.43 8.20 9.59
CA THR A 71 -22.70 7.68 8.43
C THR A 71 -21.75 8.73 7.86
N LEU A 72 -22.21 9.98 7.74
CA LEU A 72 -21.42 11.08 7.22
C LEU A 72 -20.21 11.37 8.13
N ASP A 73 -20.39 11.36 9.45
CA ASP A 73 -19.31 11.53 10.42
C ASP A 73 -18.22 10.45 10.24
N GLY A 74 -18.62 9.19 10.02
CA GLY A 74 -17.70 8.10 9.73
C GLY A 74 -16.91 8.32 8.43
N GLN A 75 -17.59 8.73 7.36
CA GLN A 75 -16.95 9.02 6.07
C GLN A 75 -15.98 10.21 6.15
N VAL A 76 -16.35 11.27 6.88
CA VAL A 76 -15.47 12.43 7.10
C VAL A 76 -14.22 12.02 7.87
N ALA A 77 -14.35 11.18 8.90
CA ALA A 77 -13.19 10.69 9.65
C ALA A 77 -12.24 9.86 8.78
N GLU A 78 -12.76 9.05 7.85
CA GLU A 78 -11.96 8.27 6.90
C GLU A 78 -11.25 9.17 5.87
N LEU A 79 -11.95 10.16 5.32
CA LEU A 79 -11.36 11.16 4.42
C LEU A 79 -10.25 11.97 5.10
N LEU A 80 -10.44 12.33 6.38
CA LEU A 80 -9.41 13.02 7.15
C LEU A 80 -8.15 12.17 7.32
N LYS A 81 -8.29 10.88 7.64
CA LYS A 81 -7.15 9.95 7.72
C LYS A 81 -6.40 9.86 6.39
N LEU A 82 -7.12 9.72 5.27
CA LEU A 82 -6.49 9.69 3.95
C LEU A 82 -5.78 11.01 3.62
N SER A 83 -6.34 12.14 4.07
CA SER A 83 -5.74 13.46 3.82
C SER A 83 -4.44 13.70 4.60
N THR A 84 -4.23 13.02 5.74
CA THR A 84 -3.00 13.15 6.54
C THR A 84 -2.05 11.97 6.41
N ALA A 85 -2.50 10.84 5.87
CA ALA A 85 -1.74 9.58 5.82
C ALA A 85 -0.32 9.76 5.28
N GLN A 86 -0.15 10.54 4.21
CA GLN A 86 1.18 10.80 3.64
C GLN A 86 2.08 11.57 4.61
N VAL A 87 1.56 12.59 5.30
CA VAL A 87 2.31 13.40 6.27
C VAL A 87 2.72 12.53 7.48
N ASP A 88 1.78 11.73 7.99
CA ASP A 88 2.02 10.83 9.11
C ASP A 88 3.05 9.74 8.76
N ALA A 89 2.94 9.17 7.55
CA ALA A 89 3.89 8.20 7.01
C ALA A 89 5.31 8.77 6.93
N ILE A 90 5.47 9.96 6.33
CA ILE A 90 6.76 10.66 6.25
C ILE A 90 7.33 10.87 7.66
N ALA A 91 6.54 11.47 8.56
CA ALA A 91 6.98 11.79 9.92
C ALA A 91 7.46 10.55 10.70
N SER A 92 6.84 9.39 10.46
CA SER A 92 7.22 8.14 11.12
C SER A 92 8.59 7.59 10.70
N VAL A 93 9.07 7.94 9.50
CA VAL A 93 10.31 7.39 8.91
C VAL A 93 11.48 8.38 8.94
N MET A 94 11.22 9.69 9.01
CA MET A 94 12.26 10.73 8.92
C MET A 94 13.45 10.53 9.87
N ALA A 95 13.23 10.03 11.08
CA ALA A 95 14.31 9.79 12.05
C ALA A 95 15.23 8.62 11.67
N SER A 96 14.78 7.72 10.78
CA SER A 96 15.50 6.53 10.33
C SER A 96 16.28 6.75 9.04
N VAL A 97 16.06 7.86 8.32
CA VAL A 97 16.77 8.15 7.06
C VAL A 97 18.04 8.91 7.36
N VAL A 98 19.17 8.45 6.83
CA VAL A 98 20.48 9.03 7.09
C VAL A 98 21.12 9.54 5.80
N TYR A 99 22.02 10.51 5.95
CA TYR A 99 22.91 10.93 4.88
C TYR A 99 24.20 10.11 4.96
N ILE A 100 24.68 9.65 3.81
CA ILE A 100 25.94 8.91 3.69
C ILE A 100 26.88 9.73 2.82
N GLU A 101 28.06 10.02 3.36
CA GLU A 101 29.17 10.66 2.66
C GLU A 101 30.31 9.67 2.52
N VAL A 102 30.85 9.58 1.31
CA VAL A 102 31.87 8.59 0.97
C VAL A 102 33.04 9.29 0.31
N ASP A 103 34.20 9.16 0.95
CA ASP A 103 35.47 9.51 0.32
C ASP A 103 35.97 8.32 -0.48
N TYR A 104 36.23 8.52 -1.77
CA TYR A 104 36.68 7.45 -2.67
C TYR A 104 38.06 7.74 -3.26
N TYR A 105 38.68 6.68 -3.75
CA TYR A 105 39.90 6.74 -4.55
C TYR A 105 39.74 5.84 -5.76
N ASP A 106 39.77 6.41 -6.95
CA ASP A 106 39.78 5.64 -8.20
C ASP A 106 41.23 5.34 -8.60
N PRO A 107 41.69 4.08 -8.52
CA PRO A 107 43.06 3.73 -8.86
C PRO A 107 43.35 3.81 -10.36
N SER A 108 42.32 3.76 -11.22
CA SER A 108 42.47 3.79 -12.67
C SER A 108 42.80 5.18 -13.19
N THR A 109 42.21 6.21 -12.58
CA THR A 109 42.42 7.62 -12.91
C THR A 109 43.36 8.34 -11.93
N GLY A 110 43.52 7.80 -10.72
CA GLY A 110 44.21 8.45 -9.60
C GLY A 110 43.38 9.54 -8.92
N GLU A 111 42.10 9.67 -9.27
CA GLU A 111 41.19 10.68 -8.73
C GLU A 111 40.80 10.39 -7.28
N ARG A 112 40.63 11.46 -6.49
CA ARG A 112 40.05 11.43 -5.15
C ARG A 112 38.90 12.41 -5.13
N GLY A 113 37.79 11.99 -4.55
CA GLY A 113 36.63 12.84 -4.39
C GLY A 113 35.74 12.36 -3.26
N THR A 114 34.63 13.08 -3.11
CA THR A 114 33.59 12.76 -2.16
C THR A 114 32.29 12.62 -2.94
N VAL A 115 31.57 11.53 -2.71
CA VAL A 115 30.19 11.32 -3.19
C VAL A 115 29.25 11.20 -2.01
N SER A 116 27.96 11.34 -2.28
CA SER A 116 26.94 11.30 -1.25
C SER A 116 25.72 10.52 -1.68
N GLY A 117 25.13 9.80 -0.74
CA GLY A 117 23.86 9.14 -0.89
C GLY A 117 23.03 9.23 0.38
N SER A 118 22.01 8.40 0.43
CA SER A 118 21.14 8.22 1.58
C SER A 118 21.23 6.79 2.09
N GLY A 119 20.75 6.56 3.30
CA GLY A 119 20.60 5.23 3.85
C GLY A 119 19.38 5.16 4.76
N THR A 120 19.04 3.95 5.18
CA THR A 120 17.98 3.73 6.15
C THR A 120 18.46 2.89 7.31
N ILE A 121 18.21 3.34 8.55
CA ILE A 121 18.49 2.58 9.76
C ILE A 121 17.50 1.41 9.86
N MET A 122 18.05 0.20 9.86
CA MET A 122 17.28 -1.04 9.84
C MET A 122 17.00 -1.57 11.25
N ASP A 123 17.89 -1.31 12.20
CA ASP A 123 17.71 -1.72 13.59
C ASP A 123 18.50 -0.86 14.60
N SER A 124 18.31 -1.14 15.90
CA SER A 124 18.97 -0.43 16.99
C SER A 124 20.44 -0.79 17.18
N ARG A 125 20.99 -1.76 16.43
CA ARG A 125 22.42 -2.13 16.47
C ARG A 125 23.25 -1.26 15.53
N GLY A 126 22.62 -0.40 14.73
CA GLY A 126 23.30 0.53 13.83
C GLY A 126 23.59 -0.02 12.45
N TYR A 127 22.83 -1.03 12.00
CA TYR A 127 22.86 -1.44 10.60
C TYR A 127 22.02 -0.50 9.74
N ILE A 128 22.62 -0.04 8.65
CA ILE A 128 22.03 0.90 7.70
C ILE A 128 22.05 0.26 6.31
N LEU A 129 20.90 0.22 5.67
CA LEU A 129 20.79 -0.23 4.28
C LEU A 129 20.97 0.96 3.34
N THR A 130 21.73 0.77 2.27
CA THR A 130 21.95 1.76 1.21
C THR A 130 22.21 1.03 -0.11
N ASN A 131 22.55 1.75 -1.16
CA ASN A 131 23.00 1.15 -2.41
C ASN A 131 24.48 0.84 -2.41
N ARG A 132 24.87 -0.18 -3.17
CA ARG A 132 26.28 -0.49 -3.40
C ARG A 132 26.99 0.68 -4.06
N HIS A 133 26.43 1.24 -5.13
CA HIS A 133 27.09 2.31 -5.89
C HIS A 133 27.32 3.59 -5.06
N VAL A 134 26.68 3.73 -3.89
CA VAL A 134 26.94 4.84 -2.95
C VAL A 134 28.25 4.63 -2.21
N VAL A 135 28.57 3.39 -1.84
CA VAL A 135 29.73 3.02 -0.99
C VAL A 135 30.81 2.23 -1.74
N GLU A 136 30.64 2.00 -3.04
CA GLU A 136 31.65 1.33 -3.85
C GLU A 136 32.95 2.13 -3.87
N ASN A 137 34.08 1.42 -3.81
CA ASN A 137 35.42 2.03 -3.76
C ASN A 137 35.63 3.01 -2.58
N ALA A 138 34.79 2.96 -1.55
CA ALA A 138 34.92 3.78 -0.37
C ALA A 138 36.25 3.53 0.34
N THR A 139 36.98 4.63 0.59
CA THR A 139 38.12 4.65 1.49
C THR A 139 37.71 5.04 2.91
N HIS A 140 36.65 5.84 3.02
CA HIS A 140 36.05 6.24 4.29
C HIS A 140 34.55 6.48 4.08
N VAL A 141 33.72 5.97 4.99
CA VAL A 141 32.26 6.15 4.96
C VAL A 141 31.84 6.88 6.22
N THR A 142 31.16 8.02 6.05
CA THR A 142 30.62 8.85 7.13
C THR A 142 29.10 8.86 7.04
N VAL A 143 28.45 8.61 8.17
CA VAL A 143 26.99 8.66 8.31
C VAL A 143 26.60 9.88 9.14
N ILE A 144 25.69 10.69 8.61
CA ILE A 144 25.13 11.85 9.31
C ILE A 144 23.63 11.60 9.56
N LEU A 145 23.26 11.55 10.84
CA LEU A 145 21.87 11.36 11.26
C LEU A 145 21.04 12.66 11.08
N PRO A 146 19.70 12.58 11.04
CA PRO A 146 18.82 13.75 11.00
C PRO A 146 19.03 14.75 12.14
N ASN A 147 19.45 14.25 13.31
CA ASN A 147 19.78 15.07 14.47
C ASN A 147 21.18 15.72 14.38
N LYS A 148 21.87 15.59 13.24
CA LYS A 148 23.19 16.13 12.91
C LYS A 148 24.36 15.47 13.64
N GLN A 149 24.13 14.35 14.32
CA GLN A 149 25.24 13.54 14.82
C GLN A 149 25.95 12.85 13.65
N VAL A 150 27.28 12.79 13.75
CA VAL A 150 28.17 12.25 12.72
C VAL A 150 28.87 11.02 13.26
N TYR A 151 28.86 9.94 12.49
CA TYR A 151 29.47 8.66 12.81
C TYR A 151 30.33 8.20 11.65
N ASN A 152 31.49 7.61 11.95
CA ASN A 152 32.24 6.86 10.95
C ASN A 152 31.69 5.44 10.90
N ALA A 153 31.61 4.85 9.71
CA ALA A 153 31.30 3.44 9.57
C ALA A 153 32.41 2.58 10.20
N GLU A 154 32.02 1.55 10.93
CA GLU A 154 32.93 0.53 11.44
C GLU A 154 33.29 -0.47 10.35
N ASP A 155 32.30 -0.81 9.53
CA ASP A 155 32.38 -1.78 8.45
C ASP A 155 31.25 -1.55 7.44
N PHE A 156 31.38 -2.13 6.25
CA PHE A 156 30.30 -2.22 5.29
C PHE A 156 30.43 -3.46 4.39
N TRP A 157 29.29 -3.97 3.94
CA TRP A 157 29.18 -5.07 2.99
C TRP A 157 28.43 -4.61 1.75
N THR A 158 28.75 -5.17 0.59
CA THR A 158 28.17 -4.81 -0.71
C THR A 158 27.78 -6.05 -1.52
N ASP A 159 26.67 -5.94 -2.26
CA ASP A 159 26.16 -6.95 -3.17
C ASP A 159 26.35 -6.56 -4.64
N ASP A 160 27.07 -7.38 -5.42
CA ASP A 160 27.33 -7.14 -6.85
C ASP A 160 26.09 -7.30 -7.75
N PHE A 161 25.06 -8.01 -7.30
CA PHE A 161 23.95 -8.43 -8.16
C PHE A 161 22.68 -7.58 -7.98
N MET A 162 22.51 -6.96 -6.80
CA MET A 162 21.29 -6.23 -6.42
C MET A 162 21.51 -4.76 -6.06
N ASP A 163 22.74 -4.24 -6.19
CA ASP A 163 23.07 -2.85 -5.82
C ASP A 163 22.67 -2.53 -4.38
N VAL A 164 22.86 -3.48 -3.48
CA VAL A 164 22.56 -3.36 -2.05
C VAL A 164 23.87 -3.27 -1.28
N ALA A 165 23.90 -2.40 -0.27
CA ALA A 165 24.96 -2.40 0.71
C ALA A 165 24.42 -2.22 2.13
N VAL A 166 25.15 -2.76 3.10
CA VAL A 166 24.85 -2.62 4.52
C VAL A 166 26.05 -1.97 5.20
N VAL A 167 25.83 -0.81 5.80
CA VAL A 167 26.82 -0.04 6.56
C VAL A 167 26.55 -0.23 8.05
N LYS A 168 27.61 -0.39 8.85
CA LYS A 168 27.52 -0.52 10.31
C LYS A 168 28.10 0.71 11.00
N ILE A 169 27.36 1.30 11.93
CA ILE A 169 27.83 2.38 12.82
C ILE A 169 27.68 1.98 14.30
N ASP A 170 28.52 2.54 15.16
CA ASP A 170 28.38 2.45 16.63
C ASP A 170 27.61 3.67 17.15
N ALA A 171 26.31 3.50 17.40
CA ALA A 171 25.42 4.55 17.86
C ALA A 171 24.26 4.00 18.70
N ASP A 172 23.89 4.73 19.75
CA ASP A 172 22.77 4.42 20.64
C ASP A 172 21.51 5.23 20.30
N GLY A 173 20.34 4.74 20.71
CA GLY A 173 19.09 5.48 20.62
C GLY A 173 18.56 5.66 19.19
N LEU A 174 18.99 4.81 18.27
CA LEU A 174 18.56 4.82 16.87
C LEU A 174 17.08 4.42 16.73
N GLN A 175 16.37 5.13 15.86
CA GLN A 175 15.00 4.76 15.46
C GLN A 175 15.08 3.91 14.19
N ALA A 176 14.73 2.64 14.31
CA ALA A 176 14.64 1.73 13.18
C ALA A 176 13.37 1.97 12.37
N ALA A 177 13.47 1.84 11.05
CA ALA A 177 12.31 1.91 10.19
C ALA A 177 11.48 0.62 10.24
N SER A 178 10.19 0.73 9.88
CA SER A 178 9.30 -0.42 9.74
C SER A 178 9.26 -0.91 8.29
N PHE A 179 9.09 -2.21 8.11
CA PHE A 179 9.01 -2.84 6.79
C PHE A 179 7.56 -3.06 6.36
N GLY A 180 7.31 -2.83 5.08
CA GLY A 180 6.05 -3.18 4.43
C GLY A 180 6.16 -4.57 3.82
N ASP A 181 5.05 -5.08 3.29
CA ASP A 181 5.05 -6.27 2.45
C ASP A 181 4.93 -5.85 0.98
N PRO A 182 6.02 -5.86 0.19
CA PRO A 182 5.98 -5.49 -1.22
C PRO A 182 5.08 -6.41 -2.07
N ALA A 183 4.73 -7.62 -1.61
CA ALA A 183 3.80 -8.49 -2.31
C ALA A 183 2.36 -7.93 -2.35
N THR A 184 2.07 -6.93 -1.50
CA THR A 184 0.78 -6.24 -1.49
C THR A 184 0.70 -5.04 -2.43
N LEU A 185 1.85 -4.62 -3.00
CA LEU A 185 1.92 -3.47 -3.90
C LEU A 185 1.18 -3.73 -5.20
N LYS A 186 0.56 -2.67 -5.71
CA LYS A 186 -0.12 -2.65 -7.00
C LYS A 186 0.27 -1.41 -7.77
N VAL A 187 0.28 -1.52 -9.09
CA VAL A 187 0.37 -0.35 -9.97
C VAL A 187 -0.75 0.64 -9.60
N GLY A 188 -0.38 1.89 -9.37
CA GLY A 188 -1.26 2.96 -8.89
C GLY A 188 -1.19 3.24 -7.39
N ASP A 189 -0.60 2.37 -6.58
CA ASP A 189 -0.41 2.64 -5.15
C ASP A 189 0.50 3.86 -4.95
N THR A 190 0.13 4.77 -4.05
CA THR A 190 0.95 5.93 -3.71
C THR A 190 2.22 5.51 -2.97
N VAL A 191 3.35 6.04 -3.43
CA VAL A 191 4.65 5.83 -2.81
C VAL A 191 5.34 7.16 -2.56
N VAL A 192 6.22 7.18 -1.56
CA VAL A 192 6.99 8.36 -1.18
C VAL A 192 8.47 7.97 -1.11
N ALA A 193 9.31 8.70 -1.82
CA ALA A 193 10.76 8.56 -1.77
C ALA A 193 11.36 9.64 -0.86
N LEU A 194 12.25 9.23 0.04
CA LEU A 194 12.96 10.11 0.97
C LEU A 194 14.47 9.97 0.75
N GLY A 195 15.18 11.09 0.88
CA GLY A 195 16.64 11.09 0.82
C GLY A 195 17.24 12.49 0.88
N TYR A 196 18.54 12.58 0.59
CA TYR A 196 19.35 13.79 0.64
C TYR A 196 19.95 14.09 -0.74
N PRO A 197 19.14 14.60 -1.69
CA PRO A 197 19.60 14.84 -3.04
C PRO A 197 20.67 15.94 -3.10
N LEU A 198 21.52 15.88 -4.14
CA LEU A 198 22.57 16.87 -4.44
C LEU A 198 23.62 17.07 -3.34
N GLY A 199 23.75 16.11 -2.41
CA GLY A 199 24.71 16.22 -1.30
C GLY A 199 24.32 17.25 -0.24
N ILE A 200 23.06 17.70 -0.21
CA ILE A 200 22.59 18.65 0.82
C ILE A 200 22.40 17.88 2.12
N SER A 201 23.42 17.91 2.96
CA SER A 201 23.43 17.21 4.23
C SER A 201 22.37 17.74 5.21
N PRO A 202 22.07 17.00 6.30
CA PRO A 202 21.26 17.49 7.42
C PRO A 202 21.76 18.81 8.02
N THR A 203 23.02 19.20 7.81
CA THR A 203 23.55 20.47 8.32
C THR A 203 23.21 21.67 7.44
N ASP A 204 22.92 21.49 6.15
CA ASP A 204 22.85 22.59 5.16
C ASP A 204 21.45 22.91 4.64
N GLY A 205 20.55 21.93 4.56
CA GLY A 205 19.18 22.16 4.07
C GLY A 205 18.20 21.06 4.47
N GLY A 206 18.67 19.81 4.52
CA GLY A 206 17.91 18.69 5.03
C GLY A 206 17.31 17.78 3.96
N MET A 207 16.52 16.84 4.43
CA MET A 207 15.93 15.77 3.64
C MET A 207 14.92 16.29 2.63
N THR A 208 14.94 15.73 1.43
CA THR A 208 13.92 15.93 0.41
C THR A 208 12.97 14.75 0.38
N VAL A 209 11.71 15.05 0.12
CA VAL A 209 10.63 14.07 -0.01
C VAL A 209 9.92 14.30 -1.33
N THR A 210 9.77 13.23 -2.11
CA THR A 210 9.02 13.23 -3.37
C THR A 210 7.97 12.13 -3.32
N ALA A 211 6.83 12.35 -3.97
CA ALA A 211 5.74 11.39 -3.98
C ALA A 211 5.30 11.12 -5.41
N GLY A 212 4.81 9.90 -5.61
CA GLY A 212 4.34 9.40 -6.87
C GLY A 212 3.50 8.15 -6.65
N ILE A 213 3.43 7.31 -7.66
CA ILE A 213 2.77 6.01 -7.64
C ILE A 213 3.74 4.91 -8.05
N VAL A 214 3.39 3.67 -7.72
CA VAL A 214 3.95 2.49 -8.41
C VAL A 214 3.50 2.55 -9.87
N SER A 215 4.44 2.66 -10.79
CA SER A 215 4.18 2.69 -12.23
C SER A 215 4.27 1.30 -12.86
N ASN A 216 5.15 0.44 -12.36
CA ASN A 216 5.32 -0.94 -12.83
C ASN A 216 6.05 -1.78 -11.75
N LEU A 217 5.75 -3.08 -11.68
CA LEU A 217 6.37 -4.07 -10.78
C LEU A 217 7.05 -5.23 -11.54
N GLU A 218 6.87 -5.30 -12.86
CA GLU A 218 7.41 -6.36 -13.72
C GLU A 218 8.58 -5.86 -14.58
N ASN A 219 8.98 -4.60 -14.38
CA ASN A 219 10.07 -4.02 -15.15
C ASN A 219 11.42 -4.45 -14.59
N TRP A 220 12.46 -4.20 -15.38
CA TRP A 220 13.85 -4.31 -15.00
C TRP A 220 14.57 -3.07 -15.54
N PHE A 221 15.71 -2.71 -14.97
CA PHE A 221 16.45 -1.53 -15.42
C PHE A 221 17.96 -1.74 -15.37
N PHE A 222 18.68 -0.94 -16.14
CA PHE A 222 20.13 -0.94 -16.09
C PHE A 222 20.64 0.21 -15.21
N ILE A 223 21.63 -0.07 -14.36
CA ILE A 223 22.52 0.94 -13.75
C ILE A 223 23.92 0.65 -14.25
N ASP A 224 24.55 1.63 -14.89
CA ASP A 224 25.92 1.52 -15.41
C ASP A 224 26.18 0.25 -16.25
N GLY A 225 25.17 -0.15 -17.04
CA GLY A 225 25.22 -1.34 -17.90
C GLY A 225 24.92 -2.66 -17.18
N THR A 226 24.69 -2.65 -15.87
CA THR A 226 24.28 -3.82 -15.08
C THR A 226 22.76 -3.88 -14.97
N PRO A 227 22.12 -4.97 -15.38
CA PRO A 227 20.66 -5.09 -15.26
C PRO A 227 20.22 -5.55 -13.86
N TYR A 228 19.09 -5.01 -13.39
CA TYR A 228 18.46 -5.31 -12.11
C TYR A 228 17.01 -5.73 -12.31
N PHE A 229 16.61 -6.85 -11.67
CA PHE A 229 15.43 -7.62 -12.08
C PHE A 229 14.36 -7.83 -10.98
N ASP A 230 14.46 -7.18 -9.81
CA ASP A 230 13.37 -7.09 -8.82
C ASP A 230 13.24 -5.66 -8.28
N VAL A 231 12.47 -4.86 -9.01
CA VAL A 231 12.48 -3.39 -8.88
C VAL A 231 11.06 -2.84 -8.92
N ILE A 232 10.86 -1.73 -8.22
CA ILE A 232 9.63 -0.96 -8.22
C ILE A 232 9.89 0.26 -9.10
N GLN A 233 9.19 0.35 -10.23
CA GLN A 233 9.19 1.56 -11.05
C GLN A 233 8.20 2.57 -10.46
N THR A 234 8.58 3.84 -10.43
CA THR A 234 7.75 4.94 -9.93
C THR A 234 7.90 6.20 -10.78
N ASP A 235 6.89 7.07 -10.72
CA ASP A 235 6.94 8.45 -11.21
C ASP A 235 7.35 9.46 -10.12
N ALA A 236 7.57 9.01 -8.88
CA ALA A 236 8.20 9.83 -7.85
C ALA A 236 9.61 10.24 -8.31
N ALA A 237 9.94 11.52 -8.15
CA ALA A 237 11.24 12.01 -8.61
C ALA A 237 12.39 11.39 -7.80
N ILE A 238 13.22 10.60 -8.47
CA ILE A 238 14.46 10.02 -7.96
C ILE A 238 15.63 10.76 -8.61
N ASN A 239 16.43 11.46 -7.80
CA ASN A 239 17.60 12.22 -8.23
C ASN A 239 18.85 11.72 -7.50
N PRO A 240 20.06 12.00 -8.03
CA PRO A 240 21.32 11.72 -7.32
C PRO A 240 21.28 12.25 -5.88
N GLY A 241 21.63 11.38 -4.92
CA GLY A 241 21.56 11.61 -3.48
C GLY A 241 20.30 11.06 -2.78
N ASN A 242 19.22 10.78 -3.52
CA ASN A 242 18.12 9.94 -2.99
C ASN A 242 18.50 8.47 -2.91
N SER A 243 19.47 8.04 -3.73
CA SER A 243 19.98 6.67 -3.81
C SER A 243 20.37 6.15 -2.42
N GLY A 244 19.89 4.96 -2.08
CA GLY A 244 20.04 4.28 -0.79
C GLY A 244 19.00 4.68 0.26
N GLY A 245 18.26 5.77 0.04
CA GLY A 245 17.16 6.20 0.90
C GLY A 245 15.90 5.34 0.70
N PRO A 246 14.92 5.40 1.62
CA PRO A 246 13.76 4.53 1.54
C PRO A 246 12.69 5.04 0.55
N MET A 247 12.03 4.09 -0.09
CA MET A 247 10.70 4.26 -0.67
C MET A 247 9.67 3.66 0.30
N ILE A 248 8.64 4.43 0.65
CA ILE A 248 7.64 4.05 1.65
C ILE A 248 6.21 4.06 1.08
N ASN A 249 5.35 3.25 1.68
CA ASN A 249 3.90 3.31 1.49
C ASN A 249 3.25 4.37 2.41
N LEU A 250 1.93 4.57 2.28
CA LEU A 250 1.16 5.50 3.12
C LEU A 250 1.01 5.07 4.60
N GLN A 251 1.56 3.92 4.99
CA GLN A 251 1.65 3.47 6.38
C GLN A 251 3.01 3.79 7.02
N GLY A 252 3.93 4.43 6.29
CA GLY A 252 5.28 4.71 6.78
C GLY A 252 6.17 3.48 6.81
N GLN A 253 5.86 2.48 5.98
CA GLN A 253 6.62 1.24 5.90
C GLN A 253 7.47 1.22 4.64
N ILE A 254 8.73 0.80 4.77
CA ILE A 254 9.66 0.69 3.65
C ILE A 254 9.23 -0.46 2.75
N ILE A 255 9.09 -0.15 1.47
CA ILE A 255 8.73 -1.08 0.41
C ILE A 255 9.82 -1.20 -0.66
N GLY A 256 10.78 -0.27 -0.71
CA GLY A 256 11.95 -0.35 -1.58
C GLY A 256 13.09 0.57 -1.16
N ILE A 257 14.23 0.43 -1.83
CA ILE A 257 15.41 1.28 -1.69
C ILE A 257 15.54 2.11 -2.97
N ASN A 258 15.41 3.42 -2.88
CA ASN A 258 15.59 4.31 -4.03
C ASN A 258 16.97 4.06 -4.64
N SER A 259 17.08 3.79 -5.94
CA SER A 259 18.37 3.46 -6.56
C SER A 259 18.72 4.42 -7.69
N ALA A 260 17.97 4.41 -8.79
CA ALA A 260 18.27 5.28 -9.94
C ALA A 260 17.02 5.91 -10.55
N GLY A 261 17.25 7.00 -11.29
CA GLY A 261 16.31 7.53 -12.27
C GLY A 261 16.96 7.54 -13.65
N ILE A 262 16.18 7.38 -14.71
CA ILE A 262 16.70 7.52 -16.07
C ILE A 262 16.76 9.01 -16.41
N LEU A 263 17.97 9.59 -16.47
CA LEU A 263 18.18 11.04 -16.68
C LEU A 263 17.49 11.59 -17.93
N ASP A 264 17.44 10.81 -19.01
CA ASP A 264 16.80 11.19 -20.28
C ASP A 264 15.29 10.89 -20.34
N ALA A 265 14.74 10.23 -19.31
CA ALA A 265 13.31 9.90 -19.21
C ALA A 265 12.72 10.44 -17.91
N GLN A 266 12.06 11.60 -18.01
CA GLN A 266 11.41 12.23 -16.87
C GLN A 266 10.40 11.27 -16.21
N ASN A 267 10.38 11.27 -14.88
CA ASN A 267 9.45 10.48 -14.07
C ASN A 267 9.53 8.97 -14.30
N MET A 268 10.74 8.46 -14.61
CA MET A 268 11.06 7.03 -14.56
C MET A 268 12.12 6.79 -13.49
N GLY A 269 11.66 6.64 -12.25
CA GLY A 269 12.47 6.26 -11.09
C GLY A 269 12.35 4.77 -10.79
N PHE A 270 13.39 4.21 -10.18
CA PHE A 270 13.46 2.81 -9.76
C PHE A 270 13.93 2.70 -8.32
N ALA A 271 13.30 1.78 -7.60
CA ALA A 271 13.74 1.33 -6.29
C ALA A 271 13.91 -0.19 -6.28
N ILE A 272 14.95 -0.68 -5.61
CA ILE A 272 15.14 -2.12 -5.39
C ILE A 272 14.03 -2.59 -4.45
N ASN A 273 13.40 -3.72 -4.78
CA ASN A 273 12.32 -4.28 -3.99
C ASN A 273 12.80 -4.67 -2.59
N MET A 274 12.13 -4.17 -1.55
CA MET A 274 12.51 -4.43 -0.15
C MET A 274 12.36 -5.91 0.21
N ALA A 275 11.56 -6.71 -0.49
CA ALA A 275 11.43 -8.14 -0.22
C ALA A 275 12.78 -8.85 -0.37
N THR A 276 13.51 -8.56 -1.46
CA THR A 276 14.81 -9.17 -1.74
C THR A 276 15.91 -8.51 -0.91
N ALA A 277 15.94 -7.18 -0.81
CA ALA A 277 16.94 -6.51 0.01
C ALA A 277 16.84 -6.85 1.51
N LYS A 278 15.62 -7.11 2.02
CA LYS A 278 15.40 -7.54 3.41
C LYS A 278 15.98 -8.93 3.64
N HIS A 279 15.76 -9.85 2.71
CA HIS A 279 16.31 -11.21 2.77
C HIS A 279 17.85 -11.20 2.82
N ILE A 280 18.47 -10.41 1.95
CA ILE A 280 19.93 -10.21 1.93
C ILE A 280 20.40 -9.64 3.28
N TYR A 281 19.75 -8.58 3.77
CA TYR A 281 20.06 -7.94 5.04
C TYR A 281 19.95 -8.91 6.23
N GLU A 282 18.86 -9.66 6.32
CA GLU A 282 18.62 -10.61 7.43
C GLU A 282 19.66 -11.73 7.44
N SER A 283 20.01 -12.26 6.25
CA SER A 283 21.03 -13.29 6.10
C SER A 283 22.41 -12.77 6.50
N LEU A 284 22.80 -11.59 6.00
CA LEU A 284 24.07 -10.95 6.37
C LEU A 284 24.18 -10.72 7.88
N VAL A 285 23.12 -10.24 8.51
CA VAL A 285 23.12 -9.95 9.95
C VAL A 285 23.11 -11.21 10.81
N ALA A 286 22.54 -12.31 10.30
CA ALA A 286 22.53 -13.59 11.00
C ALA A 286 23.87 -14.33 10.88
N ASP A 287 24.41 -14.41 9.66
CA ASP A 287 25.51 -15.31 9.32
C ASP A 287 26.85 -14.59 9.08
N GLY A 288 26.83 -13.27 8.94
CA GLY A 288 28.02 -12.44 8.65
C GLY A 288 28.39 -12.39 7.15
N SER A 289 27.67 -13.11 6.30
CA SER A 289 27.85 -13.14 4.86
C SER A 289 26.54 -13.47 4.15
N TYR A 290 26.42 -13.06 2.89
CA TYR A 290 25.35 -13.52 2.00
C TYR A 290 25.96 -13.96 0.67
N HIS A 291 25.50 -15.10 0.18
CA HIS A 291 25.87 -15.64 -1.12
C HIS A 291 24.58 -15.86 -1.92
N HIS A 292 24.53 -15.31 -3.13
CA HIS A 292 23.38 -15.51 -4.00
C HIS A 292 23.19 -17.00 -4.28
N PRO A 293 21.94 -17.49 -4.28
CA PRO A 293 21.66 -18.86 -4.70
C PRO A 293 21.94 -19.05 -6.20
N TYR A 294 22.29 -20.29 -6.55
CA TYR A 294 22.74 -20.65 -7.89
C TYR A 294 22.09 -21.93 -8.43
N LEU A 295 21.65 -21.88 -9.69
CA LEU A 295 21.19 -23.05 -10.44
C LEU A 295 22.27 -23.54 -11.44
N GLY A 296 22.99 -22.61 -12.06
CA GLY A 296 23.91 -22.84 -13.16
C GLY A 296 23.21 -22.99 -14.51
N ILE A 297 22.32 -22.04 -14.81
CA ILE A 297 21.55 -22.00 -16.06
C ILE A 297 21.58 -20.61 -16.71
N ASP A 298 21.57 -20.61 -18.04
CA ASP A 298 21.31 -19.43 -18.87
C ASP A 298 19.88 -19.55 -19.40
N ILE A 299 19.16 -18.44 -19.42
CA ILE A 299 17.71 -18.44 -19.60
C ILE A 299 17.19 -17.25 -20.40
N ASP A 300 16.04 -17.41 -21.05
CA ASP A 300 15.31 -16.34 -21.73
C ASP A 300 13.79 -16.54 -21.60
N ASP A 301 13.03 -15.47 -21.83
CA ASP A 301 11.57 -15.53 -21.81
C ASP A 301 11.05 -16.45 -22.92
N TYR A 302 10.16 -17.38 -22.56
CA TYR A 302 9.53 -18.29 -23.51
C TYR A 302 8.13 -17.80 -23.89
N TYR A 303 7.83 -17.69 -25.18
CA TYR A 303 6.57 -17.07 -25.67
C TYR A 303 5.59 -18.06 -26.32
N ASP A 304 6.02 -19.30 -26.54
CA ASP A 304 5.18 -20.32 -27.17
C ASP A 304 4.24 -21.02 -26.15
N ASN A 305 3.24 -21.75 -26.65
CA ASN A 305 2.26 -22.40 -25.80
C ASN A 305 2.80 -23.66 -25.12
N ILE A 306 2.66 -23.72 -23.79
CA ILE A 306 2.91 -24.93 -22.99
C ILE A 306 1.60 -25.74 -22.91
N PRO A 307 1.58 -27.05 -23.25
CA PRO A 307 0.36 -27.86 -23.21
C PRO A 307 -0.30 -27.88 -21.82
N GLY A 308 -1.57 -27.47 -21.75
CA GLY A 308 -2.32 -27.37 -20.48
C GLY A 308 -2.10 -26.05 -19.72
N PHE A 309 -1.24 -25.17 -20.23
CA PHE A 309 -0.93 -23.85 -19.68
C PHE A 309 -1.04 -22.80 -20.79
N PRO A 310 -2.27 -22.35 -21.14
CA PRO A 310 -2.51 -21.54 -22.33
C PRO A 310 -1.88 -20.15 -22.20
N GLY A 311 -0.97 -19.82 -23.12
CA GLY A 311 -0.43 -18.49 -23.34
C GLY A 311 -1.10 -17.83 -24.53
N ALA A 312 -1.70 -16.67 -24.34
CA ALA A 312 -2.30 -15.95 -25.46
C ALA A 312 -1.87 -14.49 -25.59
N GLU A 313 -1.25 -13.84 -24.59
CA GLU A 313 -0.80 -12.43 -24.70
C GLU A 313 0.50 -12.09 -23.92
N ALA A 314 1.14 -13.06 -23.25
CA ALA A 314 2.36 -12.88 -22.42
C ALA A 314 3.27 -14.13 -22.51
N SER A 315 4.53 -14.02 -22.06
CA SER A 315 5.43 -15.18 -21.90
C SER A 315 4.78 -16.25 -21.00
N THR A 316 5.02 -17.52 -21.32
CA THR A 316 4.39 -18.69 -20.69
C THR A 316 5.31 -19.40 -19.70
N GLY A 317 6.56 -18.95 -19.60
CA GLY A 317 7.62 -19.57 -18.82
C GLY A 317 8.98 -19.05 -19.24
N VAL A 318 10.02 -19.72 -18.80
CA VAL A 318 11.42 -19.35 -19.06
C VAL A 318 12.13 -20.53 -19.68
N GLU A 319 12.67 -20.35 -20.88
CA GLU A 319 13.44 -21.38 -21.58
C GLU A 319 14.88 -21.40 -21.05
N VAL A 320 15.38 -22.60 -20.80
CA VAL A 320 16.78 -22.86 -20.46
C VAL A 320 17.57 -22.91 -21.77
N LEU A 321 18.38 -21.88 -22.00
CA LEU A 321 19.22 -21.76 -23.20
C LEU A 321 20.49 -22.61 -23.10
N ASP A 322 21.10 -22.66 -21.91
CA ASP A 322 22.31 -23.43 -21.63
C ASP A 322 22.32 -23.88 -20.16
N VAL A 323 22.97 -25.02 -19.89
CA VAL A 323 23.18 -25.53 -18.54
C VAL A 323 24.67 -25.70 -18.29
N GLU A 324 25.19 -25.00 -17.28
CA GLU A 324 26.61 -25.07 -16.95
C GLU A 324 27.02 -26.51 -16.59
N SER A 325 28.11 -26.98 -17.19
CA SER A 325 28.60 -28.33 -16.95
C SER A 325 29.04 -28.51 -15.49
N GLY A 326 28.40 -29.46 -14.80
CA GLY A 326 28.70 -29.77 -13.40
C GLY A 326 27.89 -28.97 -12.38
N SER A 327 27.02 -28.06 -12.82
CA SER A 327 26.12 -27.31 -11.95
C SER A 327 25.06 -28.19 -11.28
N VAL A 328 24.40 -27.65 -10.25
CA VAL A 328 23.29 -28.31 -9.57
C VAL A 328 22.11 -28.57 -10.52
N ALA A 329 21.86 -27.69 -11.51
CA ALA A 329 20.87 -27.92 -12.55
C ALA A 329 21.24 -29.11 -13.45
N ALA A 330 22.50 -29.21 -13.90
CA ALA A 330 22.97 -30.34 -14.70
C ALA A 330 22.84 -31.66 -13.94
N LEU A 331 23.23 -31.67 -12.66
CA LEU A 331 23.15 -32.85 -11.78
C LEU A 331 21.70 -33.28 -11.52
N ALA A 332 20.78 -32.32 -11.44
CA ALA A 332 19.35 -32.59 -11.30
C ALA A 332 18.65 -33.01 -12.59
N GLY A 333 19.33 -32.93 -13.74
CA GLY A 333 18.85 -33.41 -15.04
C GLY A 333 18.14 -32.38 -15.90
N LEU A 334 18.22 -31.10 -15.53
CA LEU A 334 17.82 -29.98 -16.38
C LEU A 334 18.70 -29.95 -17.63
N ARG A 335 18.14 -29.52 -18.77
CA ARG A 335 18.85 -29.44 -20.06
C ARG A 335 18.34 -28.27 -20.88
N ASP A 336 19.14 -27.87 -21.84
CA ASP A 336 18.79 -26.92 -22.89
C ASP A 336 17.45 -27.29 -23.55
N GLY A 337 16.60 -26.27 -23.74
CA GLY A 337 15.24 -26.39 -24.25
C GLY A 337 14.21 -26.88 -23.21
N ASP A 338 14.58 -27.03 -21.93
CA ASP A 338 13.59 -27.07 -20.86
C ASP A 338 12.89 -25.71 -20.74
N VAL A 339 11.58 -25.70 -20.58
CA VAL A 339 10.82 -24.50 -20.24
C VAL A 339 10.34 -24.60 -18.80
N ILE A 340 10.83 -23.74 -17.92
CA ILE A 340 10.44 -23.64 -16.52
C ILE A 340 9.20 -22.74 -16.43
N TYR A 341 8.10 -23.25 -15.85
CA TYR A 341 6.87 -22.47 -15.67
C TYR A 341 6.31 -22.51 -14.25
N GLN A 342 6.94 -23.26 -13.33
CA GLN A 342 6.73 -23.10 -11.90
C GLN A 342 8.01 -23.23 -11.09
N PHE A 343 8.12 -22.42 -10.03
CA PHE A 343 9.17 -22.44 -9.01
C PHE A 343 8.51 -22.51 -7.63
N ASN A 344 8.73 -23.60 -6.88
CA ASN A 344 8.10 -23.85 -5.57
C ASN A 344 6.57 -23.67 -5.58
N GLY A 345 5.91 -24.06 -6.68
CA GLY A 345 4.47 -23.91 -6.88
C GLY A 345 3.99 -22.50 -7.24
N GLN A 346 4.89 -21.52 -7.31
CA GLN A 346 4.62 -20.21 -7.89
C GLN A 346 4.75 -20.29 -9.41
N VAL A 347 3.82 -19.65 -10.11
CA VAL A 347 3.85 -19.56 -11.57
C VAL A 347 5.02 -18.67 -11.99
N VAL A 348 5.80 -19.13 -12.96
CA VAL A 348 6.86 -18.37 -13.63
C VAL A 348 6.36 -18.03 -15.02
N THR A 349 6.24 -16.75 -15.32
CA THR A 349 5.85 -16.21 -16.63
C THR A 349 6.91 -15.31 -17.25
N SER A 350 8.04 -15.11 -16.58
CA SER A 350 9.16 -14.31 -17.09
C SER A 350 10.48 -14.65 -16.40
N PHE A 351 11.58 -14.28 -17.03
CA PHE A 351 12.93 -14.27 -16.51
C PHE A 351 12.97 -13.57 -15.14
N SER A 352 12.34 -12.39 -15.05
CA SER A 352 12.28 -11.60 -13.82
C SER A 352 11.48 -12.30 -12.71
N ASP A 353 10.47 -13.11 -13.05
CA ASP A 353 9.79 -13.97 -12.07
C ASP A 353 10.73 -15.03 -11.51
N LEU A 354 11.44 -15.75 -12.38
CA LEU A 354 12.34 -16.80 -11.92
C LEU A 354 13.46 -16.23 -11.05
N LEU A 355 14.05 -15.11 -11.47
CA LEU A 355 15.14 -14.48 -10.75
C LEU A 355 14.70 -13.88 -9.41
N ARG A 356 13.53 -13.22 -9.33
CA ARG A 356 13.00 -12.71 -8.04
C ARG A 356 12.70 -13.85 -7.07
N PHE A 357 12.21 -15.00 -7.56
CA PHE A 357 11.93 -16.14 -6.70
C PHE A 357 13.23 -16.79 -6.22
N LEU A 358 14.21 -16.94 -7.12
CA LEU A 358 15.53 -17.47 -6.81
C LEU A 358 16.24 -16.61 -5.75
N TRP A 359 16.32 -15.29 -5.92
CA TRP A 359 17.03 -14.38 -5.00
C TRP A 359 16.40 -14.23 -3.60
N ARG A 360 15.22 -14.80 -3.38
CA ARG A 360 14.59 -14.89 -2.05
C ARG A 360 14.87 -16.22 -1.35
N MET A 361 15.70 -17.07 -1.96
CA MET A 361 16.21 -18.30 -1.38
C MET A 361 17.64 -18.09 -0.86
N ASN A 362 18.16 -19.09 -0.15
CA ASN A 362 19.56 -19.20 0.24
C ASN A 362 20.26 -20.31 -0.55
N ALA A 363 21.58 -20.19 -0.66
CA ALA A 363 22.41 -21.33 -1.01
C ALA A 363 22.17 -22.49 -0.03
N GLY A 364 22.05 -23.70 -0.55
CA GLY A 364 21.68 -24.91 0.21
C GLY A 364 20.17 -25.15 0.37
N ASP A 365 19.30 -24.19 0.02
CA ASP A 365 17.86 -24.43 -0.02
C ASP A 365 17.50 -25.42 -1.12
N THR A 366 16.48 -26.24 -0.89
CA THR A 366 15.96 -27.17 -1.90
C THR A 366 14.70 -26.61 -2.54
N VAL A 367 14.70 -26.50 -3.86
CA VAL A 367 13.61 -25.94 -4.66
C VAL A 367 13.03 -27.00 -5.60
N VAL A 368 11.78 -26.79 -5.98
CA VAL A 368 11.05 -27.63 -6.93
C VAL A 368 10.71 -26.81 -8.16
N LEU A 369 11.24 -27.23 -9.30
CA LEU A 369 10.90 -26.69 -10.62
C LEU A 369 9.90 -27.60 -11.30
N VAL A 370 8.88 -27.02 -11.92
CA VAL A 370 8.06 -27.71 -12.91
C VAL A 370 8.44 -27.21 -14.29
N THR A 371 8.85 -28.15 -15.14
CA THR A 371 9.39 -27.87 -16.47
C THR A 371 8.68 -28.66 -17.56
N GLU A 372 8.77 -28.17 -18.78
CA GLU A 372 8.29 -28.83 -19.99
C GLU A 372 9.49 -29.07 -20.91
N ARG A 373 9.63 -30.27 -21.47
CA ARG A 373 10.52 -30.52 -22.62
C ARG A 373 9.91 -31.52 -23.60
N ASN A 374 9.67 -31.08 -24.84
CA ASN A 374 9.08 -31.82 -25.95
C ASN A 374 7.63 -32.31 -25.72
N GLY A 375 6.76 -31.45 -25.20
CA GLY A 375 5.39 -31.72 -24.80
C GLY A 375 5.23 -32.56 -23.52
N VAL A 376 6.27 -32.70 -22.70
CA VAL A 376 6.26 -33.56 -21.50
C VAL A 376 6.64 -32.78 -20.25
N GLU A 377 5.70 -32.71 -19.30
CA GLU A 377 5.93 -32.14 -17.97
C GLU A 377 6.93 -32.98 -17.16
N ARG A 378 7.80 -32.30 -16.42
CA ARG A 378 8.77 -32.86 -15.48
C ARG A 378 8.76 -32.04 -14.19
N THR A 379 8.92 -32.72 -13.08
CA THR A 379 9.19 -32.08 -11.78
C THR A 379 10.62 -32.37 -11.40
N ILE A 380 11.42 -31.33 -11.20
CA ILE A 380 12.85 -31.42 -10.89
C ILE A 380 13.07 -30.78 -9.52
N THR A 381 13.72 -31.51 -8.62
CA THR A 381 14.10 -31.01 -7.29
C THR A 381 15.59 -30.73 -7.29
N ILE A 382 15.98 -29.51 -6.91
CA ILE A 382 17.35 -29.00 -6.97
C ILE A 382 17.71 -28.42 -5.61
N THR A 383 18.89 -28.75 -5.08
CA THR A 383 19.48 -28.02 -3.96
C THR A 383 20.38 -26.94 -4.53
N LEU A 384 20.11 -25.68 -4.20
CA LEU A 384 20.80 -24.50 -4.72
C LEU A 384 22.25 -24.47 -4.24
N ASP A 385 23.15 -24.02 -5.10
CA ASP A 385 24.56 -23.81 -4.75
C ASP A 385 24.83 -22.34 -4.42
N GLU A 386 26.04 -22.01 -3.97
CA GLU A 386 26.52 -20.64 -3.90
C GLU A 386 26.90 -20.13 -5.29
N ARG A 387 26.40 -18.95 -5.65
CA ARG A 387 26.68 -18.33 -6.94
C ARG A 387 28.15 -17.94 -7.03
N PRO A 388 28.89 -18.44 -8.04
CA PRO A 388 30.23 -17.97 -8.29
C PRO A 388 30.21 -16.50 -8.73
N SER A 389 31.36 -15.83 -8.69
CA SER A 389 31.47 -14.42 -9.10
C SER A 389 31.29 -14.17 -10.61
N ASN A 390 30.79 -15.15 -11.36
CA ASN A 390 30.50 -15.02 -12.79
C ASN A 390 29.05 -14.52 -12.99
N PHE A 391 28.85 -13.63 -13.97
CA PHE A 391 27.52 -13.07 -14.24
C PHE A 391 26.71 -13.86 -15.29
N TYR A 392 27.31 -14.89 -15.91
CA TYR A 392 26.72 -15.55 -17.08
C TYR A 392 25.56 -16.48 -16.72
N TYR A 393 25.67 -17.21 -15.61
CA TYR A 393 24.65 -18.17 -15.17
C TYR A 393 23.96 -17.66 -13.90
N ILE A 394 22.70 -18.04 -13.71
CA ILE A 394 21.93 -17.81 -12.47
C ILE A 394 21.75 -19.08 -11.67
#